data_AF-A0A6H5G2N2-F1
#
_entry.id   AF-A0A6H5G2N2-F1
#
_cell.length_a   1.000
_cell.length_b   1.000
_cell.length_c   1.000
_cell.angle_alpha   90.00
_cell.angle_beta   90.00
_cell.angle_gamma   90.00
#
_symmetry.space_group_name_H-M   'P 1'
#
loop_
_entity.id
_entity.type
_entity.pdbx_description
1 polymer ?
#
loop_
_entity_poly.entity_id
_entity_poly.type
_entity_poly.pdbx_seq_one_letter_code
_entity_poly.pdbx_strand_id
1 'polypeptide(L)'
;MSEDESSNDLPYRAEYAKSGRSNCKGCKTSIAKDILRLAAMVQSPVYDGKVPNWYHFNCFFAKQRPKTIGDIQHFASLRYEDQEKIREKVGELSEIGRQDVCGFVQQKESADYYVPAAGASCPEPEPKAKGKGKSKKRAAANGADSHLKDFTVEYAKSSRAACRGCELKLAKVGTPEAEEGDIQVFLETEVKVKDETDGPPPEKKVKKEDAKEDKAQGEAYRKQMKKMFQYRDSLKSLKTTELTQILKYNKQDDAVGTERKLDRVADIMTCGALKRCSVCSKGQLVFKDNGYHCTGDLSEWAKCTYFDRTPPRVKCRIPEGLLDDYDFLERLLKKVILRKNTKSNTNRKPDDDMTEDIERVVGNLRVAGGRDRAGRPLVQLSTPPDVASFDRAQLDKSINYILSIFSDETKRRGLTFVVDAQKSNWRLSRMCVRHLLQEVNKLEGGVRRVTEWVLTKGEDLLTSHHQVGYDIASAEKLRREHEALELHCRDTYGQYAELLHKMQMSVQSGVAIPEDLQAQRDFMDFVIRSFATRLERRRNILISSARFYRLVSE
;
A
#
# COMPACT_ATOMS: atom_id res chain seq x y z
N MET A 1 -11.89 -32.19 -0.61
CA MET A 1 -11.08 -31.32 -1.47
C MET A 1 -11.05 -29.96 -0.80
N SER A 2 -9.87 -29.42 -0.50
CA SER A 2 -9.69 -28.26 0.36
C SER A 2 -8.82 -27.23 -0.35
N GLU A 3 -9.46 -26.24 -0.98
CA GLU A 3 -8.80 -25.20 -1.78
C GLU A 3 -9.05 -23.78 -1.22
N ASP A 4 -8.99 -23.61 0.12
CA ASP A 4 -9.39 -22.36 0.81
C ASP A 4 -8.43 -21.87 1.94
N GLU A 5 -7.12 -22.14 1.85
CA GLU A 5 -6.08 -21.52 2.73
C GLU A 5 -5.16 -20.54 1.95
N SER A 6 -5.63 -19.95 0.85
CA SER A 6 -4.81 -19.23 -0.15
C SER A 6 -4.49 -17.74 0.15
N SER A 7 -4.62 -17.25 1.39
CA SER A 7 -4.46 -15.81 1.71
C SER A 7 -3.12 -15.39 2.33
N ASN A 8 -2.17 -16.31 2.54
CA ASN A 8 -0.92 -16.03 3.27
C ASN A 8 0.35 -16.63 2.65
N ASP A 9 0.27 -17.13 1.42
CA ASP A 9 1.20 -18.15 0.92
C ASP A 9 2.26 -17.60 -0.05
N LEU A 10 2.81 -16.43 0.31
CA LEU A 10 3.88 -15.73 -0.42
C LEU A 10 5.18 -16.56 -0.49
N PRO A 11 5.98 -16.42 -1.57
CA PRO A 11 7.18 -17.23 -1.76
C PRO A 11 8.30 -16.93 -0.74
N TYR A 12 8.31 -15.73 -0.16
CA TYR A 12 9.30 -15.31 0.81
C TYR A 12 8.66 -14.79 2.10
N ARG A 13 9.43 -14.82 3.18
CA ARG A 13 8.99 -14.38 4.52
C ARG A 13 10.16 -13.74 5.27
N ALA A 14 9.94 -12.62 5.94
CA ALA A 14 10.95 -11.97 6.77
C ALA A 14 10.48 -11.83 8.23
N GLU A 15 11.36 -12.12 9.19
CA GLU A 15 11.11 -11.91 10.61
C GLU A 15 12.41 -11.79 11.41
N TYR A 16 12.33 -11.26 12.63
CA TYR A 16 13.40 -11.40 13.61
C TYR A 16 13.44 -12.84 14.15
N ALA A 17 14.63 -13.35 14.42
CA ALA A 17 14.84 -14.74 14.81
C ALA A 17 14.33 -15.02 16.22
N LYS A 18 13.20 -15.73 16.33
CA LYS A 18 12.53 -16.05 17.62
C LYS A 18 13.41 -16.80 18.63
N SER A 19 14.39 -17.55 18.14
CA SER A 19 15.38 -18.27 18.94
C SER A 19 16.65 -18.54 18.11
N GLY A 20 17.78 -18.74 18.79
CA GLY A 20 19.08 -19.06 18.18
C GLY A 20 19.22 -20.47 17.58
N ARG A 21 18.11 -21.20 17.37
CA ARG A 21 18.10 -22.64 17.01
C ARG A 21 18.07 -22.90 15.50
N SER A 22 17.79 -21.89 14.67
CA SER A 22 17.69 -22.04 13.21
C SER A 22 19.06 -21.87 12.56
N ASN A 23 19.45 -22.79 11.68
CA ASN A 23 20.67 -22.67 10.87
C ASN A 23 20.36 -22.09 9.49
N CYS A 24 21.24 -21.24 8.99
CA CYS A 24 21.15 -20.61 7.67
C CYS A 24 21.37 -21.65 6.56
N LYS A 25 20.44 -21.80 5.61
CA LYS A 25 20.58 -22.66 4.42
C LYS A 25 21.58 -22.11 3.38
N GLY A 26 22.13 -20.93 3.61
CA GLY A 26 23.24 -20.35 2.86
C GLY A 26 24.59 -20.91 3.32
N CYS A 27 25.01 -20.51 4.52
CA CYS A 27 26.33 -20.76 5.11
C CYS A 27 26.37 -21.85 6.20
N LYS A 28 25.24 -22.53 6.48
CA LYS A 28 25.07 -23.60 7.47
C LYS A 28 25.30 -23.23 8.95
N THR A 29 25.75 -22.02 9.26
CA THR A 29 25.90 -21.50 10.63
C THR A 29 24.56 -21.12 11.29
N SER A 30 24.53 -21.07 12.62
CA SER A 30 23.36 -20.69 13.41
C SER A 30 23.02 -19.21 13.28
N ILE A 31 21.72 -18.91 13.24
CA ILE A 31 21.16 -17.56 13.23
C ILE A 31 20.82 -17.18 14.66
N ALA A 32 21.50 -16.19 15.24
CA ALA A 32 21.27 -15.75 16.62
C ALA A 32 19.86 -15.15 16.83
N LYS A 33 19.38 -15.16 18.08
CA LYS A 33 18.06 -14.61 18.45
C LYS A 33 18.00 -13.10 18.19
N ASP A 34 16.81 -12.57 17.87
CA ASP A 34 16.50 -11.16 17.58
C ASP A 34 17.21 -10.59 16.31
N ILE A 35 18.00 -11.39 15.58
CA ILE A 35 18.60 -11.01 14.30
C ILE A 35 17.59 -11.14 13.15
N LEU A 36 17.63 -10.20 12.19
CA LEU A 36 16.83 -10.23 10.96
C LEU A 36 17.21 -11.46 10.10
N ARG A 37 16.22 -12.30 9.80
CA ARG A 37 16.35 -13.45 8.90
C ARG A 37 15.24 -13.47 7.86
N LEU A 38 15.57 -13.97 6.68
CA LEU A 38 14.61 -14.18 5.59
C LEU A 38 14.49 -15.68 5.31
N ALA A 39 13.32 -16.10 4.84
CA ALA A 39 13.05 -17.46 4.41
C ALA A 39 12.50 -17.50 2.99
N ALA A 40 12.88 -18.56 2.27
CA ALA A 40 12.11 -19.05 1.13
C ALA A 40 11.13 -20.11 1.63
N MET A 41 9.85 -19.97 1.25
CA MET A 41 8.80 -20.92 1.59
C MET A 41 8.82 -22.07 0.58
N VAL A 42 9.10 -23.29 1.04
CA VAL A 42 9.17 -24.49 0.18
C VAL A 42 8.17 -25.54 0.66
N GLN A 43 7.65 -26.38 -0.24
CA GLN A 43 6.78 -27.48 0.17
C GLN A 43 7.55 -28.46 1.08
N SER A 44 6.91 -28.88 2.17
CA SER A 44 7.46 -29.90 3.06
C SER A 44 7.37 -31.29 2.40
N PRO A 45 8.43 -32.11 2.44
CA PRO A 45 8.37 -33.50 1.99
C PRO A 45 7.73 -34.44 3.02
N VAL A 46 7.39 -33.95 4.23
CA VAL A 46 6.93 -34.78 5.37
C VAL A 46 5.43 -34.64 5.64
N TYR A 47 4.85 -33.48 5.32
CA TYR A 47 3.45 -33.16 5.56
C TYR A 47 2.95 -32.19 4.51
N ASP A 48 1.64 -32.12 4.28
CA ASP A 48 1.09 -31.18 3.32
C ASP A 48 1.09 -29.75 3.87
N GLY A 49 2.03 -28.94 3.39
CA GLY A 49 2.19 -27.54 3.78
C GLY A 49 3.60 -27.00 3.57
N LYS A 50 3.72 -25.66 3.53
CA LYS A 50 5.01 -24.99 3.30
C LYS A 50 5.83 -24.82 4.58
N VAL A 51 7.14 -25.04 4.47
CA VAL A 51 8.14 -24.84 5.52
C VAL A 51 9.13 -23.71 5.16
N PRO A 52 9.55 -22.88 6.12
CA PRO A 52 10.50 -21.80 5.89
C PRO A 52 11.95 -22.31 5.89
N ASN A 53 12.63 -22.21 4.74
CA ASN A 53 14.08 -22.35 4.64
C ASN A 53 14.76 -21.04 5.06
N TRP A 54 15.24 -20.93 6.30
CA TRP A 54 15.85 -19.71 6.85
C TRP A 54 17.25 -19.43 6.31
N TYR A 55 17.55 -18.14 6.11
CA TYR A 55 18.84 -17.58 5.70
C TYR A 55 19.18 -16.33 6.53
N HIS A 56 20.48 -16.08 6.72
CA HIS A 56 20.98 -14.74 7.06
C HIS A 56 20.65 -13.75 5.95
N PHE A 57 20.50 -12.46 6.27
CA PHE A 57 20.19 -11.38 5.33
C PHE A 57 21.05 -11.43 4.05
N ASN A 58 22.39 -11.36 4.17
CA ASN A 58 23.30 -11.43 3.01
C ASN A 58 23.21 -12.78 2.27
N CYS A 59 23.09 -13.88 3.00
CA CYS A 59 22.99 -15.22 2.42
C CYS A 59 21.68 -15.47 1.64
N PHE A 60 20.62 -14.72 1.96
CA PHE A 60 19.35 -14.76 1.25
C PHE A 60 19.53 -14.15 -0.15
N PHE A 61 19.93 -12.88 -0.23
CA PHE A 61 20.09 -12.16 -1.50
C PHE A 61 21.20 -12.72 -2.40
N ALA A 62 22.17 -13.46 -1.83
CA ALA A 62 23.15 -14.22 -2.61
C ALA A 62 22.57 -15.44 -3.36
N LYS A 63 21.38 -15.95 -2.97
CA LYS A 63 20.75 -17.15 -3.56
C LYS A 63 19.32 -16.94 -4.06
N GLN A 64 18.63 -15.91 -3.60
CA GLN A 64 17.22 -15.63 -3.87
C GLN A 64 17.08 -14.21 -4.43
N ARG A 65 16.23 -14.05 -5.45
CA ARG A 65 15.96 -12.77 -6.12
C ARG A 65 14.44 -12.49 -6.09
N PRO A 66 13.87 -11.98 -4.99
CA PRO A 66 12.49 -11.47 -4.97
C PRO A 66 12.32 -10.38 -6.04
N LYS A 67 11.21 -10.41 -6.79
CA LYS A 67 10.93 -9.47 -7.88
C LYS A 67 10.36 -8.16 -7.34
N THR A 68 9.51 -8.26 -6.31
CA THR A 68 8.88 -7.13 -5.66
C THR A 68 8.93 -7.28 -4.14
N ILE A 69 8.78 -6.17 -3.43
CA ILE A 69 8.62 -6.15 -1.97
C ILE A 69 7.32 -6.87 -1.55
N GLY A 70 6.32 -6.93 -2.43
CA GLY A 70 5.08 -7.67 -2.22
C GLY A 70 5.25 -9.19 -2.14
N ASP A 71 6.37 -9.72 -2.62
CA ASP A 71 6.68 -11.16 -2.59
C ASP A 71 7.12 -11.63 -1.18
N ILE A 72 7.28 -10.71 -0.22
CA ILE A 72 7.86 -10.95 1.12
C ILE A 72 6.80 -10.77 2.22
N GLN A 73 6.32 -11.90 2.77
CA GLN A 73 5.41 -11.92 3.92
C GLN A 73 6.04 -11.25 5.16
N HIS A 74 5.20 -10.58 5.95
CA HIS A 74 5.57 -9.89 7.19
C HIS A 74 6.53 -8.71 7.05
N PHE A 75 6.83 -8.27 5.82
CA PHE A 75 7.66 -7.08 5.56
C PHE A 75 7.19 -5.84 6.35
N ALA A 76 5.88 -5.58 6.38
CA ALA A 76 5.30 -4.45 7.11
C ALA A 76 5.49 -4.51 8.64
N SER A 77 5.79 -5.69 9.20
CA SER A 77 6.02 -5.90 10.64
C SER A 77 7.47 -5.69 11.08
N LEU A 78 8.40 -5.43 10.15
CA LEU A 78 9.81 -5.16 10.45
C LEU A 78 10.02 -3.71 10.92
N ARG A 79 11.17 -3.42 11.56
CA ARG A 79 11.59 -2.03 11.83
C ARG A 79 11.75 -1.27 10.53
N TYR A 80 11.46 0.03 10.55
CA TYR A 80 11.58 0.89 9.36
C TYR A 80 12.98 0.81 8.74
N GLU A 81 14.02 0.83 9.56
CA GLU A 81 15.42 0.76 9.13
C GLU A 81 15.76 -0.56 8.42
N ASP A 82 15.09 -1.66 8.75
CA ASP A 82 15.28 -2.97 8.09
C ASP A 82 14.36 -3.13 6.87
N GLN A 83 13.20 -2.46 6.85
CA GLN A 83 12.37 -2.34 5.64
C GLN A 83 13.16 -1.65 4.52
N GLU A 84 13.82 -0.52 4.81
CA GLU A 84 14.59 0.22 3.80
C GLU A 84 15.77 -0.62 3.24
N LYS A 85 16.52 -1.34 4.09
CA LYS A 85 17.59 -2.26 3.63
C LYS A 85 17.08 -3.34 2.68
N ILE A 86 15.87 -3.85 2.92
CA ILE A 86 15.24 -4.83 2.01
C ILE A 86 14.80 -4.14 0.71
N ARG A 87 14.23 -2.92 0.76
CA ARG A 87 13.88 -2.16 -0.46
C ARG A 87 15.11 -1.88 -1.32
N GLU A 88 16.20 -1.44 -0.70
CA GLU A 88 17.50 -1.18 -1.33
C GLU A 88 18.02 -2.44 -2.03
N LYS A 89 18.11 -3.58 -1.32
CA LYS A 89 18.58 -4.85 -1.91
C LYS A 89 17.65 -5.41 -2.99
N VAL A 90 16.33 -5.19 -2.91
CA VAL A 90 15.40 -5.55 -4.00
C VAL A 90 15.59 -4.61 -5.21
N GLY A 91 15.83 -3.32 -4.97
CA GLY A 91 16.13 -2.32 -5.99
C GLY A 91 17.39 -2.67 -6.78
N GLU A 92 18.53 -2.84 -6.09
CA GLU A 92 19.81 -3.25 -6.69
C GLU A 92 19.66 -4.48 -7.60
N LEU A 93 18.96 -5.53 -7.12
CA LEU A 93 18.75 -6.76 -7.88
C LEU A 93 17.83 -6.58 -9.09
N SER A 94 16.91 -5.59 -9.05
CA SER A 94 16.05 -5.24 -10.18
C SER A 94 16.79 -4.43 -11.26
N GLU A 95 17.82 -3.67 -10.89
CA GLU A 95 18.66 -2.89 -11.80
C GLU A 95 19.71 -3.77 -12.49
N ILE A 96 20.35 -4.68 -11.75
CA ILE A 96 21.28 -5.69 -12.31
C ILE A 96 20.58 -6.54 -13.39
N GLY A 97 19.31 -6.92 -13.16
CA GLY A 97 18.49 -7.63 -14.14
C GLY A 97 18.15 -6.85 -15.42
N ARG A 98 18.53 -5.58 -15.53
CA ARG A 98 18.34 -4.70 -16.69
C ARG A 98 19.60 -4.51 -17.53
N GLN A 99 20.78 -4.84 -16.98
CA GLN A 99 22.09 -4.66 -17.64
C GLN A 99 22.69 -5.97 -18.16
N ASP A 100 22.16 -7.14 -17.79
CA ASP A 100 22.51 -8.43 -18.39
C ASP A 100 21.87 -8.67 -19.79
N VAL A 101 21.61 -7.58 -20.54
CA VAL A 101 21.39 -7.59 -21.98
C VAL A 101 22.42 -6.63 -22.59
N CYS A 102 23.42 -7.19 -23.27
CA CYS A 102 24.62 -6.52 -23.80
C CYS A 102 25.70 -6.14 -22.76
N GLY A 103 26.69 -7.04 -22.60
CA GLY A 103 28.09 -6.64 -22.35
C GLY A 103 28.75 -7.20 -21.09
N PHE A 104 29.49 -8.31 -21.22
CA PHE A 104 30.56 -8.64 -20.27
C PHE A 104 31.81 -9.20 -20.96
N VAL A 105 32.74 -8.31 -21.31
CA VAL A 105 34.18 -8.55 -21.19
C VAL A 105 34.79 -7.26 -20.66
N GLN A 106 35.25 -7.25 -19.41
CA GLN A 106 36.21 -6.25 -18.95
C GLN A 106 37.60 -6.88 -18.96
N GLN A 107 38.52 -6.30 -19.72
CA GLN A 107 39.93 -6.31 -19.35
C GLN A 107 40.20 -4.94 -18.71
N LYS A 108 40.75 -4.96 -17.49
CA LYS A 108 41.31 -3.78 -16.83
C LYS A 108 42.81 -3.99 -16.74
N GLU A 109 43.56 -3.08 -17.35
CA GLU A 109 45.00 -2.97 -17.12
C GLU A 109 45.32 -1.88 -16.07
N SER A 110 46.31 -2.22 -15.23
CA SER A 110 47.26 -1.39 -14.48
C SER A 110 46.96 0.07 -14.06
N ALA A 111 47.06 0.32 -12.75
CA ALA A 111 47.92 1.32 -12.07
C ALA A 111 47.43 1.48 -10.59
N ASP A 112 48.23 1.59 -9.53
CA ASP A 112 49.69 1.45 -9.39
C ASP A 112 50.09 1.06 -7.93
N TYR A 113 51.36 0.74 -7.73
CA TYR A 113 52.06 0.30 -6.51
C TYR A 113 51.70 0.94 -5.13
N TYR A 114 51.67 0.12 -4.06
CA TYR A 114 52.65 0.19 -2.94
C TYR A 114 52.55 -1.03 -1.98
N VAL A 115 53.69 -1.58 -1.54
CA VAL A 115 53.79 -2.60 -0.47
C VAL A 115 55.05 -2.34 0.37
N PRO A 116 54.95 -2.40 1.71
CA PRO A 116 56.02 -2.99 2.51
C PRO A 116 55.52 -4.13 3.41
N ALA A 117 56.47 -4.90 3.92
CA ALA A 117 56.27 -6.21 4.54
C ALA A 117 56.16 -6.20 6.07
N ALA A 118 55.94 -7.42 6.59
CA ALA A 118 56.33 -7.94 7.90
C ALA A 118 55.44 -7.69 9.13
N GLY A 119 55.10 -8.81 9.79
CA GLY A 119 55.21 -8.93 11.24
C GLY A 119 53.93 -8.88 12.08
N ALA A 120 53.29 -10.04 12.29
CA ALA A 120 52.94 -10.56 13.63
C ALA A 120 52.17 -11.90 13.52
N SER A 121 52.68 -12.94 14.16
CA SER A 121 52.00 -14.22 14.38
C SER A 121 51.27 -14.23 15.74
N CYS A 122 50.28 -15.11 15.91
CA CYS A 122 49.87 -15.71 17.19
C CYS A 122 48.84 -16.86 16.97
N PRO A 123 48.65 -17.80 17.91
CA PRO A 123 48.92 -19.21 17.57
C PRO A 123 47.78 -20.22 17.78
N GLU A 124 47.94 -21.40 17.16
CA GLU A 124 47.23 -22.65 17.49
C GLU A 124 47.75 -23.29 18.79
N PRO A 125 46.92 -24.15 19.43
CA PRO A 125 47.39 -25.27 20.23
C PRO A 125 46.97 -26.63 19.63
N GLU A 126 47.96 -27.51 19.38
CA GLU A 126 47.76 -28.90 18.92
C GLU A 126 47.53 -29.92 20.10
N PRO A 127 47.76 -31.27 20.00
CA PRO A 127 46.65 -32.21 20.20
C PRO A 127 46.96 -33.32 21.24
N LYS A 128 46.08 -34.32 21.39
CA LYS A 128 46.46 -35.63 21.97
C LYS A 128 45.89 -36.84 21.24
N ALA A 129 46.77 -37.81 21.02
CA ALA A 129 46.52 -39.14 20.44
C ALA A 129 46.23 -40.19 21.57
N LYS A 130 46.09 -41.52 21.41
CA LYS A 130 46.52 -42.50 20.37
C LYS A 130 45.89 -43.90 20.66
N GLY A 131 45.80 -44.81 19.66
CA GLY A 131 45.65 -46.28 19.87
C GLY A 131 44.69 -46.98 18.88
N LYS A 132 45.11 -47.54 17.73
CA LYS A 132 45.73 -48.88 17.48
C LYS A 132 44.79 -50.07 17.82
N GLY A 133 44.47 -51.06 16.98
CA GLY A 133 44.81 -51.45 15.58
C GLY A 133 43.79 -52.51 15.07
N LYS A 134 43.96 -53.35 14.04
CA LYS A 134 45.07 -53.65 13.09
C LYS A 134 44.50 -54.15 11.72
N SER A 135 44.87 -53.48 10.63
CA SER A 135 44.98 -53.89 9.20
C SER A 135 44.64 -55.32 8.70
N LYS A 136 43.96 -55.41 7.54
CA LYS A 136 44.51 -56.10 6.34
C LYS A 136 44.11 -55.36 5.04
N LYS A 137 44.82 -55.63 3.94
CA LYS A 137 45.15 -54.68 2.86
C LYS A 137 44.59 -55.09 1.49
N ARG A 138 43.93 -54.17 0.78
CA ARG A 138 43.94 -54.04 -0.71
C ARG A 138 43.84 -52.56 -1.08
N ALA A 139 44.47 -52.16 -2.18
CA ALA A 139 44.57 -50.77 -2.59
C ALA A 139 43.55 -50.43 -3.69
N ALA A 140 42.87 -49.29 -3.54
CA ALA A 140 42.14 -48.57 -4.57
C ALA A 140 42.07 -47.09 -4.14
N ALA A 141 42.07 -46.15 -5.09
CA ALA A 141 42.15 -44.72 -4.80
C ALA A 141 40.80 -44.11 -4.37
N ASN A 142 40.85 -43.05 -3.58
CA ASN A 142 39.73 -42.11 -3.39
C ASN A 142 39.43 -41.43 -4.75
N GLY A 143 38.20 -41.00 -5.09
CA GLY A 143 36.97 -40.96 -4.31
C GLY A 143 36.33 -39.57 -4.39
N ALA A 144 35.38 -39.36 -5.31
CA ALA A 144 34.50 -38.18 -5.33
C ALA A 144 33.22 -38.44 -6.16
N ASP A 145 32.09 -38.16 -5.52
CA ASP A 145 30.80 -37.67 -6.04
C ASP A 145 30.43 -37.88 -7.53
N SER A 146 29.41 -38.69 -7.79
CA SER A 146 28.88 -38.93 -9.15
C SER A 146 27.35 -38.70 -9.24
N HIS A 147 26.90 -37.46 -9.08
CA HIS A 147 25.54 -37.08 -9.46
C HIS A 147 25.41 -35.70 -10.14
N LEU A 148 26.40 -35.34 -10.96
CA LEU A 148 26.43 -34.16 -11.82
C LEU A 148 26.91 -34.52 -13.23
N LYS A 149 26.07 -35.22 -14.01
CA LYS A 149 26.37 -35.60 -15.41
C LYS A 149 25.50 -34.92 -16.48
N ASP A 150 24.59 -34.04 -16.07
CA ASP A 150 23.56 -33.49 -16.97
C ASP A 150 23.98 -32.19 -17.68
N PHE A 151 25.16 -31.65 -17.37
CA PHE A 151 25.67 -30.42 -17.98
C PHE A 151 27.15 -30.57 -18.37
N THR A 152 27.40 -30.75 -19.67
CA THR A 152 28.72 -30.61 -20.29
C THR A 152 28.78 -29.32 -21.09
N VAL A 153 29.87 -28.56 -20.94
CA VAL A 153 30.12 -27.32 -21.69
C VAL A 153 31.18 -27.62 -22.74
N GLU A 154 30.83 -27.48 -24.02
CA GLU A 154 31.74 -27.61 -25.15
C GLU A 154 31.43 -26.59 -26.26
N TYR A 155 32.43 -26.25 -27.06
CA TYR A 155 32.27 -25.35 -28.20
C TYR A 155 31.47 -26.01 -29.33
N ALA A 156 30.73 -25.19 -30.10
CA ALA A 156 29.90 -25.65 -31.21
C ALA A 156 30.74 -26.31 -32.32
N LYS A 157 30.71 -27.65 -32.38
CA LYS A 157 31.50 -28.45 -33.35
C LYS A 157 31.08 -28.27 -34.82
N SER A 158 29.89 -27.71 -35.09
CA SER A 158 29.46 -27.35 -36.45
C SER A 158 28.61 -26.08 -36.48
N SER A 159 28.65 -25.36 -37.60
CA SER A 159 27.84 -24.16 -37.89
C SER A 159 26.35 -24.43 -38.13
N ARG A 160 25.89 -25.68 -37.96
CA ARG A 160 24.46 -26.05 -38.01
C ARG A 160 23.79 -26.08 -36.64
N ALA A 161 24.54 -25.96 -35.54
CA ALA A 161 23.98 -25.88 -34.20
C ALA A 161 23.26 -24.53 -34.01
N ALA A 162 22.06 -24.55 -33.43
CA ALA A 162 21.28 -23.35 -33.10
C ALA A 162 20.81 -23.41 -31.64
N CYS A 163 20.66 -22.24 -31.02
CA CYS A 163 20.20 -22.12 -29.65
C CYS A 163 18.72 -22.52 -29.54
N ARG A 164 18.36 -23.47 -28.67
CA ARG A 164 16.95 -23.87 -28.45
C ARG A 164 16.06 -22.79 -27.83
N GLY A 165 16.63 -21.72 -27.27
CA GLY A 165 15.87 -20.63 -26.64
C GLY A 165 15.56 -19.44 -27.56
N CYS A 166 16.33 -19.25 -28.63
CA CYS A 166 16.17 -18.11 -29.56
C CYS A 166 16.39 -18.46 -31.04
N GLU A 167 16.61 -19.74 -31.36
CA GLU A 167 16.75 -20.32 -32.71
C GLU A 167 17.91 -19.76 -33.59
N LEU A 168 18.70 -18.82 -33.05
CA LEU A 168 19.90 -18.28 -33.71
C LEU A 168 21.02 -19.32 -33.78
N LYS A 169 21.74 -19.33 -34.92
CA LYS A 169 22.89 -20.22 -35.16
C LYS A 169 24.08 -19.85 -34.30
N LEU A 170 24.76 -20.87 -33.78
CA LEU A 170 25.96 -20.74 -32.96
C LEU A 170 27.21 -20.69 -33.87
N ALA A 171 28.02 -19.66 -33.72
CA ALA A 171 29.24 -19.47 -34.50
C ALA A 171 30.35 -20.45 -34.09
N LYS A 172 31.17 -20.86 -35.05
CA LYS A 172 32.38 -21.67 -34.81
C LYS A 172 33.58 -20.75 -34.67
N VAL A 173 34.25 -20.79 -33.52
CA VAL A 173 35.50 -20.03 -33.29
C VAL A 173 36.66 -20.78 -33.94
N GLY A 174 37.45 -20.08 -34.76
CA GLY A 174 38.72 -20.54 -35.31
C GLY A 174 39.90 -20.02 -34.49
N THR A 175 41.04 -20.71 -34.55
CA THR A 175 42.30 -20.31 -33.89
C THR A 175 43.00 -19.14 -34.59
N PRO A 176 43.84 -18.36 -33.89
CA PRO A 176 44.33 -17.07 -34.39
C PRO A 176 45.69 -17.14 -35.07
N GLU A 177 45.83 -16.40 -36.18
CA GLU A 177 47.08 -15.79 -36.66
C GLU A 177 46.76 -14.34 -37.08
N ALA A 178 47.74 -13.44 -37.03
CA ALA A 178 47.55 -11.99 -37.03
C ALA A 178 47.98 -11.30 -38.33
N GLU A 179 47.50 -10.08 -38.56
CA GLU A 179 48.28 -8.99 -39.19
C GLU A 179 47.63 -7.62 -38.92
N GLU A 180 48.43 -6.56 -38.88
CA GLU A 180 48.06 -5.18 -38.51
C GLU A 180 47.61 -4.34 -39.71
N GLY A 181 46.90 -3.22 -39.48
CA GLY A 181 46.49 -2.30 -40.55
C GLY A 181 45.83 -1.00 -40.05
N ASP A 182 46.58 0.09 -40.14
CA ASP A 182 46.27 1.45 -39.65
C ASP A 182 44.95 2.09 -40.12
N ILE A 183 44.37 2.95 -39.25
CA ILE A 183 43.74 4.22 -39.68
C ILE A 183 44.10 5.35 -38.69
N GLN A 184 44.82 6.37 -39.15
CA GLN A 184 44.97 7.65 -38.44
C GLN A 184 43.98 8.70 -38.95
N VAL A 185 43.26 9.30 -37.99
CA VAL A 185 42.91 10.73 -37.82
C VAL A 185 42.77 11.63 -39.07
N PHE A 186 41.62 12.30 -39.18
CA PHE A 186 41.56 13.73 -39.52
C PHE A 186 40.47 14.44 -38.68
N LEU A 187 40.75 15.68 -38.27
CA LEU A 187 39.98 16.45 -37.29
C LEU A 187 39.06 17.51 -37.93
N GLU A 188 37.96 17.79 -37.22
CA GLU A 188 37.27 19.08 -37.01
C GLU A 188 37.13 20.12 -38.15
N THR A 189 35.88 20.58 -38.36
CA THR A 189 35.61 22.03 -38.51
C THR A 189 34.20 22.39 -38.04
N GLU A 190 34.06 23.53 -37.37
CA GLU A 190 32.81 24.07 -36.82
C GLU A 190 31.93 24.77 -37.89
N VAL A 191 30.59 24.74 -37.73
CA VAL A 191 29.72 25.84 -38.24
C VAL A 191 28.59 26.18 -37.25
N LYS A 192 28.41 27.50 -37.10
CA LYS A 192 27.57 28.29 -36.20
C LYS A 192 26.06 27.97 -36.12
N VAL A 193 25.52 28.32 -34.94
CA VAL A 193 24.10 28.45 -34.59
C VAL A 193 23.31 29.35 -35.55
N LYS A 194 22.08 28.95 -35.85
CA LYS A 194 20.93 29.86 -36.00
C LYS A 194 19.72 29.31 -35.24
N ASP A 195 18.96 30.26 -34.71
CA ASP A 195 17.76 30.07 -33.87
C ASP A 195 16.54 29.75 -34.76
N GLU A 196 15.69 28.79 -34.35
CA GLU A 196 14.23 28.80 -34.52
C GLU A 196 13.59 27.57 -33.84
N THR A 197 12.33 27.71 -33.43
CA THR A 197 11.72 26.95 -32.33
C THR A 197 10.75 25.85 -32.76
N ASP A 198 10.82 24.66 -32.14
CA ASP A 198 9.65 24.09 -31.43
C ASP A 198 10.06 22.91 -30.52
N GLY A 199 9.82 23.03 -29.21
CA GLY A 199 10.15 22.00 -28.22
C GLY A 199 8.90 21.26 -27.72
N PRO A 200 8.99 19.95 -27.39
CA PRO A 200 7.85 19.21 -26.85
C PRO A 200 7.38 19.81 -25.50
N PRO A 201 6.06 19.89 -25.23
CA PRO A 201 5.54 20.48 -24.00
C PRO A 201 6.02 19.77 -22.73
N PRO A 202 6.25 20.50 -21.63
CA PRO A 202 6.80 19.93 -20.40
C PRO A 202 5.83 18.99 -19.70
N GLU A 203 6.38 17.97 -19.05
CA GLU A 203 5.64 17.06 -18.17
C GLU A 203 4.77 17.85 -17.17
N LYS A 204 3.47 17.55 -17.15
CA LYS A 204 2.55 18.19 -16.20
C LYS A 204 2.96 17.86 -14.78
N LYS A 205 3.51 18.87 -14.10
CA LYS A 205 3.81 18.86 -12.65
C LYS A 205 2.74 18.10 -11.88
N VAL A 206 3.14 16.99 -11.25
CA VAL A 206 2.39 16.38 -10.14
C VAL A 206 2.02 17.52 -9.19
N LYS A 207 0.74 17.65 -8.82
CA LYS A 207 0.31 18.74 -7.95
C LYS A 207 1.16 18.69 -6.68
N LYS A 208 1.72 19.85 -6.31
CA LYS A 208 2.52 20.03 -5.08
C LYS A 208 1.74 19.74 -3.78
N GLU A 209 0.46 19.40 -3.89
CA GLU A 209 -0.46 19.07 -2.78
C GLU A 209 -0.50 17.55 -2.60
N ASP A 210 -0.85 16.77 -3.63
CA ASP A 210 -0.87 15.30 -3.58
C ASP A 210 0.49 14.72 -3.13
N ALA A 211 1.60 15.20 -3.72
CA ALA A 211 2.96 14.78 -3.35
C ALA A 211 3.39 15.26 -1.94
N LYS A 212 2.70 16.25 -1.35
CA LYS A 212 2.90 16.62 0.07
C LYS A 212 2.07 15.74 1.00
N GLU A 213 0.85 15.37 0.61
CA GLU A 213 0.00 14.48 1.41
C GLU A 213 0.60 13.07 1.49
N ASP A 214 1.03 12.49 0.37
CA ASP A 214 1.73 11.18 0.36
C ASP A 214 3.00 11.20 1.24
N LYS A 215 3.79 12.27 1.13
CA LYS A 215 5.02 12.45 1.94
C LYS A 215 4.71 12.63 3.43
N ALA A 216 3.64 13.37 3.76
CA ALA A 216 3.20 13.55 5.15
C ALA A 216 2.63 12.24 5.74
N GLN A 217 1.90 11.46 4.94
CA GLN A 217 1.36 10.15 5.33
C GLN A 217 2.49 9.13 5.55
N GLY A 218 3.49 9.09 4.67
CA GLY A 218 4.71 8.30 4.85
C GLY A 218 5.50 8.68 6.11
N GLU A 219 5.65 9.98 6.38
CA GLU A 219 6.33 10.46 7.60
C GLU A 219 5.53 10.14 8.87
N ALA A 220 4.20 10.23 8.83
CA ALA A 220 3.32 9.83 9.92
C ALA A 220 3.42 8.33 10.22
N TYR A 221 3.41 7.48 9.18
CA TYR A 221 3.61 6.04 9.28
C TYR A 221 4.98 5.70 9.91
N ARG A 222 6.06 6.35 9.45
CA ARG A 222 7.41 6.19 10.03
C ARG A 222 7.45 6.58 11.52
N LYS A 223 6.80 7.69 11.90
CA LYS A 223 6.69 8.13 13.30
C LYS A 223 5.89 7.13 14.15
N GLN A 224 4.82 6.56 13.62
CA GLN A 224 4.01 5.54 14.30
C GLN A 224 4.80 4.24 14.51
N MET A 225 5.45 3.73 13.45
CA MET A 225 6.23 2.49 13.52
C MET A 225 7.38 2.62 14.53
N LYS A 226 8.12 3.73 14.51
CA LYS A 226 9.19 4.01 15.49
C LYS A 226 8.66 4.03 16.93
N LYS A 227 7.47 4.58 17.16
CA LYS A 227 6.81 4.61 18.49
C LYS A 227 6.38 3.20 18.95
N MET A 228 5.81 2.40 18.05
CA MET A 228 5.43 1.00 18.35
C MET A 228 6.64 0.16 18.76
N PHE A 229 7.75 0.25 18.03
CA PHE A 229 8.99 -0.45 18.39
C PHE A 229 9.63 0.05 19.69
N GLN A 230 9.57 1.36 19.98
CA GLN A 230 10.02 1.89 21.29
C GLN A 230 9.24 1.29 22.45
N TYR A 231 7.91 1.17 22.33
CA TYR A 231 7.11 0.45 23.33
C TYR A 231 7.48 -1.02 23.40
N ARG A 232 7.56 -1.72 22.25
CA ARG A 232 7.93 -3.14 22.17
C ARG A 232 9.26 -3.45 22.87
N ASP A 233 10.29 -2.65 22.62
CA ASP A 233 11.61 -2.82 23.24
C ASP A 233 11.61 -2.47 24.72
N SER A 234 10.83 -1.46 25.14
CA SER A 234 10.65 -1.12 26.56
C SER A 234 9.89 -2.21 27.32
N LEU A 235 8.94 -2.88 26.66
CA LEU A 235 8.15 -3.98 27.23
C LEU A 235 8.95 -5.29 27.40
N LYS A 236 10.15 -5.41 26.80
CA LYS A 236 11.02 -6.60 26.95
C LYS A 236 11.53 -6.81 28.39
N SER A 237 11.48 -5.79 29.25
CA SER A 237 11.86 -5.89 30.66
C SER A 237 10.81 -6.58 31.52
N LEU A 238 9.54 -6.61 31.09
CA LEU A 238 8.45 -7.26 31.83
C LEU A 238 8.45 -8.77 31.65
N LYS A 239 7.97 -9.47 32.67
CA LYS A 239 7.75 -10.91 32.66
C LYS A 239 6.57 -11.25 31.74
N THR A 240 6.59 -12.47 31.17
CA THR A 240 5.51 -12.96 30.29
C THR A 240 4.15 -13.01 31.01
N THR A 241 4.13 -13.18 32.34
CA THR A 241 2.94 -13.12 33.20
C THR A 241 2.32 -11.72 33.23
N GLU A 242 3.13 -10.68 33.42
CA GLU A 242 2.71 -9.28 33.51
C GLU A 242 2.15 -8.79 32.17
N LEU A 243 2.78 -9.16 31.04
CA LEU A 243 2.24 -8.92 29.70
C LEU A 243 0.86 -9.60 29.51
N THR A 244 0.67 -10.79 30.08
CA THR A 244 -0.62 -11.50 30.04
C THR A 244 -1.68 -10.79 30.87
N GLN A 245 -1.30 -10.23 32.02
CA GLN A 245 -2.18 -9.45 32.89
C GLN A 245 -2.65 -8.17 32.18
N ILE A 246 -1.76 -7.45 31.48
CA ILE A 246 -2.12 -6.27 30.67
C ILE A 246 -3.11 -6.63 29.56
N LEU A 247 -2.90 -7.73 28.83
CA LEU A 247 -3.83 -8.19 27.78
C LEU A 247 -5.22 -8.51 28.36
N LYS A 248 -5.27 -9.29 29.44
CA LYS A 248 -6.52 -9.67 30.12
C LYS A 248 -7.29 -8.45 30.67
N TYR A 249 -6.58 -7.50 31.28
CA TYR A 249 -7.19 -6.27 31.82
C TYR A 249 -7.83 -5.41 30.71
N ASN A 250 -7.25 -5.42 29.49
CA ASN A 250 -7.82 -4.78 28.30
C ASN A 250 -8.81 -5.67 27.52
N LYS A 251 -9.29 -6.78 28.11
CA LYS A 251 -10.23 -7.75 27.52
C LYS A 251 -9.77 -8.40 26.20
N GLN A 252 -8.45 -8.46 25.98
CA GLN A 252 -7.83 -9.04 24.79
C GLN A 252 -7.46 -10.51 25.04
N ASP A 253 -7.42 -11.31 23.98
CA ASP A 253 -6.98 -12.71 24.06
C ASP A 253 -5.47 -12.81 24.28
N ASP A 254 -5.05 -13.79 25.09
CA ASP A 254 -3.64 -14.08 25.30
C ASP A 254 -2.99 -14.64 24.01
N ALA A 255 -1.73 -14.31 23.77
CA ALA A 255 -1.00 -14.76 22.58
C ALA A 255 0.00 -15.86 22.92
N VAL A 256 -0.01 -16.96 22.16
CA VAL A 256 0.97 -18.03 22.33
C VAL A 256 2.35 -17.56 21.87
N GLY A 257 3.25 -17.35 22.83
CA GLY A 257 4.65 -16.94 22.63
C GLY A 257 4.93 -15.48 23.01
N THR A 258 6.02 -15.24 23.75
CA THR A 258 6.38 -13.93 24.34
C THR A 258 6.45 -12.80 23.31
N GLU A 259 7.00 -13.04 22.11
CA GLU A 259 7.07 -12.03 21.05
C GLU A 259 5.69 -11.54 20.63
N ARG A 260 4.74 -12.45 20.39
CA ARG A 260 3.37 -12.08 20.00
C ARG A 260 2.64 -11.32 21.12
N LYS A 261 2.98 -11.58 22.39
CA LYS A 261 2.47 -10.78 23.53
C LYS A 261 3.03 -9.36 23.48
N LEU A 262 4.34 -9.20 23.28
CA LEU A 262 4.97 -7.89 23.11
C LEU A 262 4.37 -7.10 21.95
N ASP A 263 4.17 -7.74 20.79
CA ASP A 263 3.59 -7.11 19.60
C ASP A 263 2.14 -6.64 19.85
N ARG A 264 1.30 -7.47 20.47
CA ARG A 264 -0.08 -7.10 20.84
C ARG A 264 -0.12 -5.96 21.87
N VAL A 265 0.66 -6.04 22.95
CA VAL A 265 0.70 -4.97 23.97
C VAL A 265 1.22 -3.66 23.38
N ALA A 266 2.21 -3.71 22.48
CA ALA A 266 2.71 -2.53 21.78
C ALA A 266 1.65 -1.88 20.86
N ASP A 267 0.85 -2.66 20.11
CA ASP A 267 -0.29 -2.09 19.34
C ASP A 267 -1.33 -1.45 20.27
N ILE A 268 -1.70 -2.14 21.36
CA ILE A 268 -2.67 -1.65 22.34
C ILE A 268 -2.21 -0.33 22.98
N MET A 269 -0.93 -0.21 23.33
CA MET A 269 -0.36 1.04 23.86
C MET A 269 -0.20 2.15 22.80
N THR A 270 -0.02 1.80 21.53
CA THR A 270 0.15 2.78 20.44
C THR A 270 -1.18 3.32 19.93
N CYS A 271 -2.15 2.43 19.74
CA CYS A 271 -3.37 2.65 18.97
C CYS A 271 -4.66 2.49 19.81
N GLY A 272 -4.60 1.81 20.95
CA GLY A 272 -5.75 1.46 21.80
C GLY A 272 -6.17 -0.01 21.66
N ALA A 273 -6.85 -0.51 22.70
CA ALA A 273 -7.33 -1.90 22.77
C ALA A 273 -8.48 -2.14 21.80
N LEU A 274 -8.42 -3.24 21.05
CA LEU A 274 -9.40 -3.58 20.02
C LEU A 274 -10.71 -4.07 20.67
N LYS A 275 -11.86 -3.68 20.10
CA LYS A 275 -13.13 -4.34 20.44
C LYS A 275 -13.16 -5.74 19.83
N ARG A 276 -14.09 -6.58 20.33
CA ARG A 276 -14.38 -7.90 19.73
C ARG A 276 -14.90 -7.73 18.29
N CYS A 277 -14.70 -8.76 17.48
CA CYS A 277 -15.17 -8.82 16.09
C CYS A 277 -16.69 -8.56 16.00
N SER A 278 -17.11 -7.68 15.10
CA SER A 278 -18.53 -7.36 14.87
C SER A 278 -19.33 -8.51 14.28
N VAL A 279 -18.68 -9.43 13.55
CA VAL A 279 -19.33 -10.56 12.88
C VAL A 279 -19.49 -11.76 13.82
N CYS A 280 -18.39 -12.34 14.32
CA CYS A 280 -18.46 -13.54 15.15
C CYS A 280 -18.62 -13.28 16.66
N SER A 281 -18.52 -12.02 17.11
CA SER A 281 -18.62 -11.55 18.52
C SER A 281 -17.60 -12.11 19.53
N LYS A 282 -17.09 -13.33 19.32
CA LYS A 282 -16.09 -14.00 20.17
C LYS A 282 -14.67 -13.68 19.71
N GLY A 283 -14.45 -13.58 18.40
CA GLY A 283 -13.13 -13.44 17.80
C GLY A 283 -12.41 -12.14 18.13
N GLN A 284 -11.11 -12.27 18.38
CA GLN A 284 -10.18 -11.16 18.53
C GLN A 284 -9.66 -10.70 17.16
N LEU A 285 -9.46 -9.39 17.01
CA LEU A 285 -8.79 -8.78 15.86
C LEU A 285 -7.28 -8.74 16.09
N VAL A 286 -6.49 -9.04 15.05
CA VAL A 286 -5.03 -9.06 15.09
C VAL A 286 -4.49 -8.43 13.80
N PHE A 287 -3.52 -7.51 13.94
CA PHE A 287 -2.84 -6.92 12.80
C PHE A 287 -2.00 -7.98 12.06
N LYS A 288 -2.17 -8.07 10.73
CA LYS A 288 -1.32 -8.83 9.82
C LYS A 288 -1.12 -7.99 8.56
N ASP A 289 0.14 -7.82 8.17
CA ASP A 289 0.64 -7.27 6.89
C ASP A 289 -0.02 -5.96 6.36
N ASN A 290 -1.31 -5.96 6.01
CA ASN A 290 -2.04 -4.83 5.42
C ASN A 290 -3.30 -4.38 6.22
N GLY A 291 -3.64 -5.00 7.34
CA GLY A 291 -4.80 -4.62 8.16
C GLY A 291 -5.07 -5.55 9.34
N TYR A 292 -6.26 -5.46 9.94
CA TYR A 292 -6.67 -6.28 11.08
C TYR A 292 -7.60 -7.40 10.61
N HIS A 293 -7.17 -8.64 10.83
CA HIS A 293 -7.95 -9.83 10.53
C HIS A 293 -8.52 -10.41 11.82
N CYS A 294 -9.74 -10.94 11.76
CA CYS A 294 -10.27 -11.76 12.85
C CYS A 294 -9.47 -13.07 12.98
N THR A 295 -9.31 -13.55 14.22
CA THR A 295 -8.73 -14.87 14.52
C THR A 295 -9.68 -15.75 15.34
N GLY A 296 -10.97 -15.44 15.35
CA GLY A 296 -12.00 -16.34 15.89
C GLY A 296 -12.75 -17.04 14.77
N ASP A 297 -13.68 -17.89 15.17
CA ASP A 297 -14.42 -18.77 14.26
C ASP A 297 -15.84 -18.22 14.01
N LEU A 298 -16.35 -18.42 12.80
CA LEU A 298 -17.72 -18.09 12.43
C LEU A 298 -18.68 -19.25 12.78
N SER A 299 -18.20 -20.48 12.62
CA SER A 299 -18.84 -21.72 13.06
C SER A 299 -17.76 -22.72 13.47
N GLU A 300 -18.14 -23.88 14.01
CA GLU A 300 -17.21 -24.98 14.38
C GLU A 300 -16.38 -25.50 13.19
N TRP A 301 -16.81 -25.20 11.95
CA TRP A 301 -16.23 -25.70 10.71
C TRP A 301 -15.58 -24.59 9.86
N ALA A 302 -15.76 -23.30 10.22
CA ALA A 302 -15.33 -22.16 9.41
C ALA A 302 -14.75 -21.02 10.24
N LYS A 303 -13.51 -20.60 9.91
CA LYS A 303 -12.85 -19.42 10.50
C LYS A 303 -13.57 -18.13 10.10
N CYS A 304 -13.55 -17.11 10.95
CA CYS A 304 -14.10 -15.79 10.61
C CYS A 304 -13.15 -15.03 9.68
N THR A 305 -13.63 -14.66 8.49
CA THR A 305 -12.87 -13.96 7.44
C THR A 305 -12.91 -12.43 7.58
N TYR A 306 -13.51 -11.88 8.64
CA TYR A 306 -13.69 -10.44 8.81
C TYR A 306 -12.34 -9.68 8.84
N PHE A 307 -12.28 -8.61 8.05
CA PHE A 307 -11.11 -7.75 7.85
C PHE A 307 -11.50 -6.28 7.99
N ASP A 308 -10.67 -5.50 8.68
CA ASP A 308 -10.84 -4.05 8.84
C ASP A 308 -9.48 -3.34 8.91
N ARG A 309 -9.34 -2.17 8.28
CA ARG A 309 -8.13 -1.33 8.41
C ARG A 309 -8.20 -0.38 9.61
N THR A 310 -9.41 -0.03 10.04
CA THR A 310 -9.70 0.95 11.09
C THR A 310 -10.67 0.37 12.14
N PRO A 311 -10.35 -0.79 12.75
CA PRO A 311 -11.24 -1.43 13.70
C PRO A 311 -11.53 -0.55 14.92
N PRO A 312 -12.74 -0.67 15.51
CA PRO A 312 -13.13 0.14 16.66
C PRO A 312 -12.32 -0.23 17.90
N ARG A 313 -11.85 0.80 18.63
CA ARG A 313 -10.97 0.66 19.80
C ARG A 313 -11.49 1.36 21.04
N VAL A 314 -10.89 1.05 22.18
CA VAL A 314 -11.02 1.76 23.45
C VAL A 314 -9.63 2.15 23.97
N LYS A 315 -9.55 3.16 24.85
CA LYS A 315 -8.27 3.58 25.44
C LYS A 315 -7.64 2.43 26.22
N CYS A 316 -6.34 2.22 26.03
CA CYS A 316 -5.54 1.28 26.84
C CYS A 316 -5.60 1.69 28.32
N ARG A 317 -5.72 0.70 29.21
CA ARG A 317 -5.56 0.87 30.65
C ARG A 317 -4.51 -0.12 31.16
N ILE A 318 -3.72 0.29 32.14
CA ILE A 318 -2.71 -0.57 32.79
C ILE A 318 -3.17 -0.80 34.24
N PRO A 319 -3.05 -2.02 34.80
CA PRO A 319 -3.33 -2.28 36.21
C PRO A 319 -2.44 -1.41 37.13
N GLU A 320 -3.02 -0.88 38.21
CA GLU A 320 -2.34 0.06 39.13
C GLU A 320 -1.06 -0.53 39.73
N GLY A 321 -1.07 -1.78 40.22
CA GLY A 321 0.14 -2.41 40.77
C GLY A 321 1.29 -2.60 39.76
N LEU A 322 1.06 -2.51 38.44
CA LEU A 322 2.15 -2.48 37.44
C LEU A 322 2.65 -1.05 37.14
N LEU A 323 1.91 -0.02 37.56
CA LEU A 323 2.36 1.37 37.48
C LEU A 323 3.39 1.66 38.58
N ASP A 324 3.14 1.16 39.80
CA ASP A 324 4.00 1.34 40.97
C ASP A 324 5.36 0.62 40.81
N ASP A 325 5.35 -0.59 40.22
CA ASP A 325 6.56 -1.37 39.93
C ASP A 325 7.43 -0.76 38.80
N TYR A 326 6.85 0.07 37.92
CA TYR A 326 7.47 0.47 36.65
C TYR A 326 7.15 1.91 36.21
N ASP A 327 7.85 2.90 36.78
CA ASP A 327 7.88 4.33 36.40
C ASP A 327 7.82 4.61 34.89
N PHE A 328 8.48 3.75 34.09
CA PHE A 328 8.55 3.95 32.66
C PHE A 328 7.18 3.74 31.98
N LEU A 329 6.31 2.86 32.49
CA LEU A 329 4.96 2.68 31.96
C LEU A 329 4.12 3.96 32.16
N GLU A 330 4.22 4.58 33.34
CA GLU A 330 3.54 5.83 33.64
C GLU A 330 4.04 6.97 32.72
N ARG A 331 5.35 7.07 32.51
CA ARG A 331 5.99 8.03 31.60
C ARG A 331 5.60 7.82 30.14
N LEU A 332 5.43 6.56 29.72
CA LEU A 332 4.99 6.18 28.37
C LEU A 332 3.50 6.47 28.13
N LEU A 333 2.65 6.37 29.16
CA LEU A 333 1.26 6.81 29.14
C LEU A 333 1.14 8.35 29.14
N LYS A 334 1.86 9.06 30.01
CA LYS A 334 1.85 10.54 30.07
C LYS A 334 2.25 11.20 28.73
N LYS A 335 3.14 10.58 27.94
CA LYS A 335 3.46 11.02 26.57
C LYS A 335 2.34 10.81 25.53
N VAL A 336 1.33 9.98 25.81
CA VAL A 336 0.11 9.85 24.98
C VAL A 336 -0.87 11.00 25.29
N ILE A 337 -0.87 11.51 26.52
CA ILE A 337 -1.78 12.56 26.99
C ILE A 337 -1.45 13.93 26.36
N LEU A 338 -0.18 14.25 26.12
CA LEU A 338 0.29 15.58 25.66
C LEU A 338 0.13 15.87 24.15
N ARG A 339 -0.73 15.16 23.42
CA ARG A 339 -1.03 15.45 22.00
C ARG A 339 -2.52 15.45 21.65
N LYS A 340 -3.28 16.33 22.31
CA LYS A 340 -4.22 17.28 21.65
C LYS A 340 -4.73 18.32 22.65
N ASN A 341 -5.02 19.51 22.11
CA ASN A 341 -5.68 20.67 22.73
C ASN A 341 -4.99 21.39 23.92
N THR A 342 -4.47 22.58 23.57
CA THR A 342 -4.76 23.89 24.19
C THR A 342 -4.91 24.01 25.70
N LYS A 343 -4.15 24.97 26.26
CA LYS A 343 -4.34 25.54 27.60
C LYS A 343 -5.81 25.95 27.84
N SER A 344 -6.41 25.43 28.90
CA SER A 344 -7.23 26.23 29.81
C SER A 344 -7.13 25.64 31.21
N ASN A 345 -6.71 26.48 32.16
CA ASN A 345 -6.73 26.17 33.59
C ASN A 345 -7.93 26.91 34.19
N THR A 346 -8.76 26.23 34.98
CA THR A 346 -9.21 26.65 36.33
C THR A 346 -10.44 25.84 36.78
N ASN A 347 -10.51 25.57 38.09
CA ASN A 347 -11.58 24.84 38.77
C ASN A 347 -13.00 25.38 38.48
N ARG A 348 -13.96 24.51 38.16
CA ARG A 348 -15.41 24.75 38.27
C ARG A 348 -16.14 23.49 38.77
N LYS A 349 -17.36 23.67 39.28
CA LYS A 349 -18.15 22.63 39.99
C LYS A 349 -18.92 21.72 39.00
N PRO A 350 -19.37 20.52 39.43
CA PRO A 350 -19.87 19.49 38.51
C PRO A 350 -21.30 19.70 37.99
N ASP A 351 -22.12 20.53 38.65
CA ASP A 351 -23.58 20.50 38.43
C ASP A 351 -24.05 21.41 37.27
N ASP A 352 -23.22 22.36 36.83
CA ASP A 352 -23.51 23.23 35.67
C ASP A 352 -23.27 22.53 34.30
N ASP A 353 -22.51 21.41 34.33
CA ASP A 353 -21.86 20.77 33.17
C ASP A 353 -22.87 20.34 32.09
N MET A 354 -24.01 19.73 32.45
CA MET A 354 -25.00 19.24 31.49
C MET A 354 -25.71 20.36 30.70
N THR A 355 -26.02 21.48 31.35
CA THR A 355 -26.66 22.63 30.68
C THR A 355 -25.66 23.41 29.84
N GLU A 356 -24.44 23.65 30.35
CA GLU A 356 -23.39 24.37 29.62
C GLU A 356 -22.84 23.54 28.43
N ASP A 357 -22.78 22.20 28.52
CA ASP A 357 -22.46 21.34 27.38
C ASP A 357 -23.60 21.27 26.36
N ILE A 358 -24.88 21.27 26.76
CA ILE A 358 -25.99 21.40 25.79
C ILE A 358 -25.94 22.75 25.09
N GLU A 359 -25.66 23.86 25.79
CA GLU A 359 -25.48 25.17 25.16
C GLU A 359 -24.21 25.25 24.30
N ARG A 360 -23.12 24.56 24.64
CA ARG A 360 -21.96 24.42 23.73
C ARG A 360 -22.29 23.58 22.50
N VAL A 361 -22.98 22.45 22.66
CA VAL A 361 -23.29 21.52 21.55
C VAL A 361 -24.41 22.04 20.65
N VAL A 362 -25.36 22.81 21.18
CA VAL A 362 -26.60 23.21 20.48
C VAL A 362 -26.77 24.74 20.36
N GLY A 363 -26.00 25.56 21.08
CA GLY A 363 -26.26 27.02 21.19
C GLY A 363 -26.30 27.78 19.87
N ASN A 364 -25.59 27.31 18.84
CA ASN A 364 -25.62 27.86 17.49
C ASN A 364 -26.79 27.34 16.62
N LEU A 365 -27.43 26.22 16.94
CA LEU A 365 -28.40 25.55 16.07
C LEU A 365 -29.74 25.36 16.81
N ARG A 366 -30.78 26.10 16.43
CA ARG A 366 -32.08 26.13 17.13
C ARG A 366 -33.22 25.73 16.20
N VAL A 367 -34.13 24.86 16.65
CA VAL A 367 -35.40 24.61 15.93
C VAL A 367 -36.32 25.80 16.16
N ALA A 368 -36.65 26.54 15.11
CA ALA A 368 -37.35 27.83 15.23
C ALA A 368 -38.88 27.69 15.43
N GLY A 369 -39.39 26.45 15.54
CA GLY A 369 -40.82 26.13 15.67
C GLY A 369 -41.66 26.35 14.40
N GLY A 370 -41.30 27.32 13.57
CA GLY A 370 -41.95 27.62 12.30
C GLY A 370 -41.69 26.61 11.18
N ARG A 371 -42.42 26.78 10.08
CA ARG A 371 -42.28 26.02 8.83
C ARG A 371 -42.12 26.98 7.64
N ASP A 372 -41.47 26.52 6.58
CA ASP A 372 -41.43 27.24 5.30
C ASP A 372 -42.75 27.12 4.50
N ARG A 373 -42.79 27.76 3.32
CA ARG A 373 -43.97 27.72 2.41
C ARG A 373 -44.29 26.31 1.89
N ALA A 374 -43.36 25.36 1.96
CA ALA A 374 -43.57 23.95 1.61
C ALA A 374 -43.89 23.07 2.84
N GLY A 375 -44.05 23.67 4.02
CA GLY A 375 -44.39 22.97 5.26
C GLY A 375 -43.19 22.30 5.95
N ARG A 376 -41.95 22.55 5.51
CA ARG A 376 -40.73 21.98 6.10
C ARG A 376 -40.34 22.72 7.38
N PRO A 377 -39.91 22.04 8.46
CA PRO A 377 -39.47 22.70 9.68
C PRO A 377 -38.27 23.64 9.46
N LEU A 378 -38.28 24.79 10.14
CA LEU A 378 -37.19 25.76 10.13
C LEU A 378 -36.17 25.48 11.24
N VAL A 379 -34.89 25.42 10.87
CA VAL A 379 -33.76 25.29 11.79
C VAL A 379 -32.84 26.50 11.60
N GLN A 380 -32.72 27.35 12.61
CA GLN A 380 -31.85 28.52 12.58
C GLN A 380 -30.43 28.14 13.01
N LEU A 381 -29.44 28.47 12.17
CA LEU A 381 -28.01 28.41 12.49
C LEU A 381 -27.49 29.83 12.74
N SER A 382 -27.33 30.21 13.99
CA SER A 382 -26.58 31.40 14.39
C SER A 382 -25.09 31.15 14.16
N THR A 383 -24.49 31.94 13.27
CA THR A 383 -23.06 31.82 12.98
C THR A 383 -22.23 32.63 14.00
N PRO A 384 -21.14 32.07 14.55
CA PRO A 384 -20.32 32.77 15.53
C PRO A 384 -19.56 33.95 14.91
N PRO A 385 -19.20 34.97 15.72
CA PRO A 385 -18.56 36.18 15.22
C PRO A 385 -17.09 35.98 14.80
N ASP A 386 -16.38 34.99 15.37
CA ASP A 386 -14.95 34.76 15.13
C ASP A 386 -14.66 33.40 14.50
N VAL A 387 -13.71 33.39 13.55
CA VAL A 387 -13.26 32.21 12.79
C VAL A 387 -12.56 31.18 13.68
N ALA A 388 -11.87 31.61 14.75
CA ALA A 388 -11.21 30.68 15.66
C ALA A 388 -12.20 29.79 16.46
N SER A 389 -13.47 30.21 16.56
CA SER A 389 -14.53 29.47 17.27
C SER A 389 -15.29 28.45 16.40
N PHE A 390 -15.01 28.36 15.10
CA PHE A 390 -15.72 27.47 14.18
C PHE A 390 -15.15 26.05 14.16
N ASP A 391 -15.68 25.16 15.00
CA ASP A 391 -15.43 23.71 14.90
C ASP A 391 -16.47 23.00 14.02
N ARG A 392 -16.01 22.45 12.89
CA ARG A 392 -16.82 21.63 11.98
C ARG A 392 -17.34 20.36 12.67
N ALA A 393 -16.52 19.70 13.49
CA ALA A 393 -16.89 18.46 14.15
C ALA A 393 -17.91 18.67 15.28
N GLN A 394 -18.01 19.90 15.80
CA GLN A 394 -19.07 20.33 16.71
C GLN A 394 -20.37 20.57 15.92
N LEU A 395 -20.31 21.33 14.81
CA LEU A 395 -21.48 21.57 13.95
C LEU A 395 -22.06 20.27 13.38
N ASP A 396 -21.22 19.31 12.96
CA ASP A 396 -21.66 17.96 12.54
C ASP A 396 -22.45 17.26 13.65
N LYS A 397 -22.02 17.35 14.92
CA LYS A 397 -22.76 16.77 16.05
C LYS A 397 -24.08 17.50 16.29
N SER A 398 -24.08 18.83 16.23
CA SER A 398 -25.31 19.65 16.36
C SER A 398 -26.35 19.28 15.31
N ILE A 399 -25.92 19.11 14.05
CA ILE A 399 -26.78 18.71 12.94
C ILE A 399 -27.32 17.29 13.17
N ASN A 400 -26.46 16.32 13.49
CA ASN A 400 -26.89 14.94 13.75
C ASN A 400 -27.84 14.84 14.96
N TYR A 401 -27.62 15.64 16.00
CA TYR A 401 -28.50 15.75 17.15
C TYR A 401 -29.89 16.30 16.74
N ILE A 402 -29.95 17.43 16.01
CA ILE A 402 -31.23 17.97 15.54
C ILE A 402 -31.93 17.02 14.56
N LEU A 403 -31.20 16.35 13.68
CA LEU A 403 -31.76 15.30 12.83
C LEU A 403 -32.37 14.16 13.66
N SER A 404 -31.77 13.77 14.77
CA SER A 404 -32.30 12.70 15.63
C SER A 404 -33.64 13.04 16.31
N ILE A 405 -33.94 14.34 16.51
CA ILE A 405 -35.22 14.82 17.08
C ILE A 405 -36.38 14.61 16.09
N PHE A 406 -36.12 14.69 14.79
CA PHE A 406 -37.17 14.60 13.77
C PHE A 406 -37.50 13.15 13.38
N SER A 407 -38.78 12.88 13.13
CA SER A 407 -39.23 11.59 12.59
C SER A 407 -38.68 11.37 11.18
N ASP A 408 -38.54 10.12 10.75
CA ASP A 408 -38.01 9.81 9.41
C ASP A 408 -38.92 10.33 8.29
N GLU A 409 -40.22 10.46 8.53
CA GLU A 409 -41.15 11.14 7.63
C GLU A 409 -40.83 12.64 7.51
N THR A 410 -40.46 13.29 8.61
CA THR A 410 -40.05 14.69 8.60
C THR A 410 -38.70 14.89 7.90
N LYS A 411 -37.74 13.96 8.13
CA LYS A 411 -36.45 13.95 7.41
C LYS A 411 -36.64 13.81 5.90
N ARG A 412 -37.52 12.90 5.46
CA ARG A 412 -37.85 12.70 4.03
C ARG A 412 -38.43 13.95 3.37
N ARG A 413 -39.29 14.70 4.07
CA ARG A 413 -39.87 15.97 3.55
C ARG A 413 -38.85 17.11 3.44
N GLY A 414 -37.67 16.95 4.07
CA GLY A 414 -36.62 17.95 4.12
C GLY A 414 -36.78 18.95 5.28
N LEU A 415 -35.66 19.60 5.61
CA LEU A 415 -35.55 20.63 6.64
C LEU A 415 -34.96 21.89 5.99
N THR A 416 -35.42 23.06 6.41
CA THR A 416 -34.98 24.34 5.85
C THR A 416 -34.10 25.05 6.87
N PHE A 417 -32.80 25.13 6.56
CA PHE A 417 -31.80 25.79 7.40
C PHE A 417 -31.72 27.29 7.10
N VAL A 418 -31.93 28.12 8.13
CA VAL A 418 -31.79 29.58 8.06
C VAL A 418 -30.48 29.97 8.72
N VAL A 419 -29.47 30.34 7.94
CA VAL A 419 -28.16 30.74 8.47
C VAL A 419 -28.18 32.23 8.81
N ASP A 420 -28.26 32.55 10.10
CA ASP A 420 -28.14 33.92 10.58
C ASP A 420 -26.67 34.34 10.53
N ALA A 421 -26.39 35.27 9.60
CA ALA A 421 -25.08 35.83 9.33
C ALA A 421 -24.87 37.24 9.91
N GLN A 422 -25.86 37.82 10.62
CA GLN A 422 -25.87 39.24 11.00
C GLN A 422 -24.66 39.68 11.85
N LYS A 423 -24.08 38.75 12.62
CA LYS A 423 -22.97 39.00 13.55
C LYS A 423 -21.63 38.40 13.10
N SER A 424 -21.54 37.89 11.87
CA SER A 424 -20.42 37.06 11.41
C SER A 424 -19.78 37.57 10.11
N ASN A 425 -18.56 37.12 9.83
CA ASN A 425 -17.91 37.36 8.53
C ASN A 425 -18.52 36.46 7.44
N TRP A 426 -18.86 37.03 6.27
CA TRP A 426 -19.34 36.29 5.09
C TRP A 426 -18.51 35.04 4.74
N ARG A 427 -17.18 35.07 4.94
CA ARG A 427 -16.32 33.90 4.72
C ARG A 427 -16.72 32.71 5.58
N LEU A 428 -17.11 32.95 6.83
CA LEU A 428 -17.55 31.95 7.79
C LEU A 428 -18.97 31.49 7.50
N SER A 429 -19.92 32.39 7.26
CA SER A 429 -21.29 32.04 6.90
C SER A 429 -21.32 31.18 5.62
N ARG A 430 -20.49 31.53 4.62
CA ARG A 430 -20.29 30.72 3.42
C ARG A 430 -19.68 29.35 3.71
N MET A 431 -18.79 29.22 4.70
CA MET A 431 -18.27 27.91 5.13
C MET A 431 -19.36 27.06 5.80
N CYS A 432 -20.20 27.65 6.65
CA CYS A 432 -21.35 26.97 7.26
C CYS A 432 -22.35 26.49 6.19
N VAL A 433 -22.74 27.36 5.26
CA VAL A 433 -23.67 27.01 4.16
C VAL A 433 -23.11 25.87 3.30
N ARG A 434 -21.82 25.89 2.94
CA ARG A 434 -21.21 24.81 2.14
C ARG A 434 -21.08 23.48 2.89
N HIS A 435 -20.98 23.52 4.21
CA HIS A 435 -20.95 22.33 5.07
C HIS A 435 -22.36 21.74 5.25
N LEU A 436 -23.39 22.57 5.48
CA LEU A 436 -24.80 22.15 5.45
C LEU A 436 -25.20 21.55 4.08
N LEU A 437 -24.69 22.13 2.99
CA LEU A 437 -24.92 21.65 1.62
C LEU A 437 -23.86 20.64 1.15
N GLN A 438 -23.13 19.96 2.04
CA GLN A 438 -21.98 19.13 1.66
C GLN A 438 -22.35 17.99 0.69
N GLU A 439 -23.49 17.32 0.86
CA GLU A 439 -23.92 16.26 -0.07
C GLU A 439 -24.29 16.82 -1.45
N VAL A 440 -24.96 17.97 -1.51
CA VAL A 440 -25.26 18.66 -2.78
C VAL A 440 -23.97 19.09 -3.49
N ASN A 441 -23.02 19.69 -2.76
CA ASN A 441 -21.70 20.08 -3.29
C ASN A 441 -20.88 18.85 -3.77
N LYS A 442 -21.01 17.68 -3.13
CA LYS A 442 -20.36 16.44 -3.58
C LYS A 442 -20.94 15.95 -4.91
N LEU A 443 -22.27 16.00 -5.06
CA LEU A 443 -22.97 15.62 -6.29
C LEU A 443 -22.61 16.58 -7.43
N GLU A 444 -22.75 17.90 -7.22
CA GLU A 444 -22.37 18.95 -8.18
C GLU A 444 -20.91 18.81 -8.62
N GLY A 445 -20.00 18.66 -7.66
CA GLY A 445 -18.58 18.44 -7.95
C GLY A 445 -18.30 17.15 -8.69
N GLY A 446 -19.13 16.10 -8.52
CA GLY A 446 -19.06 14.86 -9.28
C GLY A 446 -19.54 15.02 -10.72
N VAL A 447 -20.74 15.59 -10.89
CA VAL A 447 -21.33 15.90 -12.20
C VAL A 447 -20.37 16.74 -13.03
N ARG A 448 -19.79 17.80 -12.44
CA ARG A 448 -18.80 18.64 -13.12
C ARG A 448 -17.55 17.86 -13.55
N ARG A 449 -16.97 17.00 -12.69
CA ARG A 449 -15.77 16.21 -13.03
C ARG A 449 -16.02 15.25 -14.20
N VAL A 450 -17.16 14.57 -14.22
CA VAL A 450 -17.53 13.66 -15.31
C VAL A 450 -17.68 14.45 -16.61
N THR A 451 -18.44 15.55 -16.60
CA THR A 451 -18.65 16.41 -17.78
C THR A 451 -17.34 17.00 -18.30
N GLU A 452 -16.50 17.55 -17.41
CA GLU A 452 -15.19 18.11 -17.74
C GLU A 452 -14.26 17.07 -18.35
N TRP A 453 -14.23 15.84 -17.81
CA TRP A 453 -13.42 14.75 -18.36
C TRP A 453 -13.86 14.37 -19.77
N VAL A 454 -15.16 14.25 -20.03
CA VAL A 454 -15.66 13.87 -21.37
C VAL A 454 -15.32 14.96 -22.38
N LEU A 455 -15.67 16.22 -22.09
CA LEU A 455 -15.48 17.36 -22.99
C LEU A 455 -14.01 17.74 -23.24
N THR A 456 -13.07 17.21 -22.45
CA THR A 456 -11.63 17.42 -22.65
C THR A 456 -10.96 16.10 -23.03
N LYS A 457 -10.50 15.33 -22.04
CA LYS A 457 -9.73 14.11 -22.22
C LYS A 457 -10.47 13.04 -23.04
N GLY A 458 -11.79 12.93 -22.91
CA GLY A 458 -12.61 12.04 -23.74
C GLY A 458 -12.54 12.42 -25.21
N GLU A 459 -12.87 13.66 -25.55
CA GLU A 459 -12.80 14.20 -26.92
C GLU A 459 -11.39 14.11 -27.51
N ASP A 460 -10.34 14.45 -26.75
CA ASP A 460 -8.94 14.36 -27.18
C ASP A 460 -8.57 12.92 -27.59
N LEU A 461 -9.00 11.93 -26.81
CA LEU A 461 -8.76 10.51 -27.09
C LEU A 461 -9.55 10.02 -28.31
N LEU A 462 -10.81 10.43 -28.50
CA LEU A 462 -11.55 10.08 -29.72
C LEU A 462 -10.99 10.76 -30.98
N THR A 463 -10.52 12.00 -30.87
CA THR A 463 -10.04 12.80 -32.01
C THR A 463 -8.66 12.35 -32.49
N SER A 464 -7.76 12.02 -31.55
CA SER A 464 -6.44 11.46 -31.87
C SER A 464 -6.55 10.08 -32.55
N HIS A 465 -7.54 9.27 -32.17
CA HIS A 465 -7.79 7.96 -32.78
C HIS A 465 -8.89 8.02 -33.87
N HIS A 466 -8.55 8.52 -35.06
CA HIS A 466 -9.44 8.50 -36.24
C HIS A 466 -9.09 7.44 -37.30
N GLN A 467 -7.88 6.87 -37.26
CA GLN A 467 -7.38 5.91 -38.27
C GLN A 467 -8.20 4.60 -38.33
N VAL A 468 -8.17 3.95 -39.51
CA VAL A 468 -8.75 2.62 -39.81
C VAL A 468 -7.66 1.76 -40.45
N GLY A 469 -7.68 0.45 -40.21
CA GLY A 469 -6.65 -0.47 -40.73
C GLY A 469 -6.75 -0.66 -42.24
N TYR A 470 -5.61 -0.97 -42.87
CA TYR A 470 -5.46 -1.22 -44.30
C TYR A 470 -5.04 -2.67 -44.63
N ASP A 471 -4.79 -3.47 -43.60
CA ASP A 471 -4.53 -4.91 -43.65
C ASP A 471 -5.03 -5.57 -42.34
N ILE A 472 -4.95 -6.90 -42.23
CA ILE A 472 -5.41 -7.62 -41.02
C ILE A 472 -4.64 -7.19 -39.77
N ALA A 473 -3.32 -7.00 -39.88
CA ALA A 473 -2.45 -6.72 -38.75
C ALA A 473 -2.71 -5.34 -38.15
N SER A 474 -2.84 -4.32 -39.00
CA SER A 474 -3.19 -2.94 -38.64
C SER A 474 -4.63 -2.82 -38.15
N ALA A 475 -5.59 -3.51 -38.77
CA ALA A 475 -6.98 -3.52 -38.31
C ALA A 475 -7.12 -4.15 -36.92
N GLU A 476 -6.48 -5.30 -36.67
CA GLU A 476 -6.46 -5.92 -35.34
C GLU A 476 -5.67 -5.12 -34.30
N LYS A 477 -4.61 -4.42 -34.71
CA LYS A 477 -3.87 -3.50 -33.83
C LYS A 477 -4.76 -2.33 -33.39
N LEU A 478 -5.37 -1.62 -34.34
CA LEU A 478 -6.26 -0.48 -34.06
C LEU A 478 -7.50 -0.91 -33.25
N ARG A 479 -8.01 -2.12 -33.46
CA ARG A 479 -9.09 -2.70 -32.64
C ARG A 479 -8.65 -2.89 -31.19
N ARG A 480 -7.46 -3.45 -30.94
CA ARG A 480 -6.89 -3.63 -29.59
C ARG A 480 -6.59 -2.29 -28.90
N GLU A 481 -6.11 -1.30 -29.64
CA GLU A 481 -5.93 0.07 -29.13
C GLU A 481 -7.27 0.71 -28.73
N HIS A 482 -8.33 0.45 -29.50
CA HIS A 482 -9.68 0.90 -29.16
C HIS A 482 -10.27 0.17 -27.94
N GLU A 483 -10.08 -1.15 -27.81
CA GLU A 483 -10.45 -1.91 -26.60
C GLU A 483 -9.74 -1.36 -25.35
N ALA A 484 -8.48 -0.92 -25.47
CA ALA A 484 -7.77 -0.25 -24.37
C ALA A 484 -8.33 1.16 -24.06
N LEU A 485 -8.79 1.90 -25.08
CA LEU A 485 -9.48 3.18 -24.90
C LEU A 485 -10.84 3.00 -24.17
N GLU A 486 -11.64 2.00 -24.56
CA GLU A 486 -12.89 1.67 -23.86
C GLU A 486 -12.64 1.33 -22.39
N LEU A 487 -11.58 0.57 -22.10
CA LEU A 487 -11.17 0.27 -20.73
C LEU A 487 -10.79 1.54 -19.94
N HIS A 488 -10.14 2.52 -20.58
CA HIS A 488 -9.82 3.81 -19.94
C HIS A 488 -11.06 4.67 -19.65
N CYS A 489 -12.15 4.50 -20.41
CA CYS A 489 -13.42 5.19 -20.17
C CYS A 489 -14.23 4.58 -19.01
N ARG A 490 -13.93 3.34 -18.60
CA ARG A 490 -14.70 2.56 -17.62
C ARG A 490 -14.90 3.26 -16.29
N ASP A 491 -13.85 3.89 -15.75
CA ASP A 491 -13.91 4.56 -14.44
C ASP A 491 -14.84 5.79 -14.48
N THR A 492 -14.83 6.55 -15.58
CA THR A 492 -15.73 7.69 -15.78
C THR A 492 -17.18 7.22 -15.91
N TYR A 493 -17.44 6.15 -16.66
CA TYR A 493 -18.78 5.57 -16.75
C TYR A 493 -19.28 4.99 -15.42
N GLY A 494 -18.38 4.43 -14.60
CA GLY A 494 -18.68 4.01 -13.23
C GLY A 494 -19.11 5.19 -12.34
N GLN A 495 -18.33 6.27 -12.33
CA GLN A 495 -18.65 7.49 -11.58
C GLN A 495 -19.97 8.12 -12.04
N TYR A 496 -20.21 8.16 -13.36
CA TYR A 496 -21.46 8.63 -13.96
C TYR A 496 -22.67 7.82 -13.47
N ALA A 497 -22.60 6.49 -13.52
CA ALA A 497 -23.69 5.61 -13.06
C ALA A 497 -23.95 5.76 -11.55
N GLU A 498 -22.88 5.88 -10.75
CA GLU A 498 -22.97 6.12 -9.30
C GLU A 498 -23.65 7.46 -8.99
N LEU A 499 -23.31 8.54 -9.72
CA LEU A 499 -23.92 9.85 -9.56
C LEU A 499 -25.40 9.84 -9.92
N LEU A 500 -25.78 9.22 -11.05
CA LEU A 500 -27.18 9.07 -11.43
C LEU A 500 -27.98 8.30 -10.37
N HIS A 501 -27.45 7.18 -9.88
CA HIS A 501 -28.11 6.40 -8.84
C HIS A 501 -28.29 7.21 -7.56
N LYS A 502 -27.25 7.93 -7.10
CA LYS A 502 -27.32 8.80 -5.91
C LYS A 502 -28.36 9.91 -6.05
N MET A 503 -28.44 10.56 -7.21
CA MET A 503 -29.44 11.60 -7.47
C MET A 503 -30.86 11.00 -7.51
N GLN A 504 -31.05 9.86 -8.16
CA GLN A 504 -32.34 9.16 -8.19
C GLN A 504 -32.79 8.71 -6.78
N MET A 505 -31.89 8.13 -5.98
CA MET A 505 -32.15 7.77 -4.58
C MET A 505 -32.49 8.98 -3.71
N SER A 506 -31.86 10.14 -3.95
CA SER A 506 -32.15 11.38 -3.24
C SER A 506 -33.58 11.86 -3.51
N VAL A 507 -34.00 11.88 -4.79
CA VAL A 507 -35.38 12.21 -5.19
C VAL A 507 -36.39 11.23 -4.59
N GLN A 508 -36.12 9.92 -4.65
CA GLN A 508 -36.99 8.90 -4.05
C GLN A 508 -37.07 8.99 -2.52
N SER A 509 -36.04 9.52 -1.87
CA SER A 509 -36.03 9.79 -0.42
C SER A 509 -36.76 11.09 -0.04
N GLY A 510 -37.35 11.81 -1.01
CA GLY A 510 -38.05 13.09 -0.80
C GLY A 510 -37.14 14.31 -0.74
N VAL A 511 -35.82 14.14 -0.93
CA VAL A 511 -34.85 15.24 -0.92
C VAL A 511 -34.97 16.01 -2.23
N ALA A 512 -35.44 17.25 -2.16
CA ALA A 512 -35.49 18.15 -3.30
C ALA A 512 -34.06 18.53 -3.75
N ILE A 513 -33.70 18.13 -4.97
CA ILE A 513 -32.46 18.54 -5.63
C ILE A 513 -32.68 19.93 -6.24
N PRO A 514 -31.70 20.87 -6.17
CA PRO A 514 -31.79 22.15 -6.85
C PRO A 514 -31.96 21.99 -8.37
N GLU A 515 -32.82 22.82 -8.99
CA GLU A 515 -33.09 22.79 -10.43
C GLU A 515 -31.81 22.96 -11.27
N ASP A 516 -30.90 23.85 -10.85
CA ASP A 516 -29.58 24.05 -11.49
C ASP A 516 -28.76 22.74 -11.56
N LEU A 517 -28.77 21.97 -10.47
CA LEU A 517 -28.02 20.71 -10.38
C LEU A 517 -28.72 19.60 -11.18
N GLN A 518 -30.05 19.66 -11.33
CA GLN A 518 -30.79 18.78 -12.24
C GLN A 518 -30.45 19.10 -13.70
N ALA A 519 -30.41 20.38 -14.10
CA ALA A 519 -29.99 20.80 -15.43
C ALA A 519 -28.52 20.42 -15.74
N GLN A 520 -27.61 20.55 -14.78
CA GLN A 520 -26.23 20.06 -14.91
C GLN A 520 -26.17 18.53 -15.10
N ARG A 521 -27.00 17.76 -14.39
CA ARG A 521 -27.12 16.30 -14.55
C ARG A 521 -27.65 15.92 -15.93
N ASP A 522 -28.62 16.65 -16.45
CA ASP A 522 -29.21 16.39 -17.77
C ASP A 522 -28.20 16.70 -18.89
N PHE A 523 -27.43 17.78 -18.74
CA PHE A 523 -26.30 18.08 -19.64
C PHE A 523 -25.20 17.01 -19.59
N MET A 524 -24.85 16.51 -18.39
CA MET A 524 -23.90 15.40 -18.24
C MET A 524 -24.40 14.11 -18.93
N ASP A 525 -25.67 13.75 -18.76
CA ASP A 525 -26.31 12.59 -19.41
C ASP A 525 -26.25 12.73 -20.94
N PHE A 526 -26.60 13.91 -21.47
CA PHE A 526 -26.48 14.22 -22.91
C PHE A 526 -25.05 14.06 -23.44
N VAL A 527 -24.06 14.66 -22.77
CA VAL A 527 -22.65 14.60 -23.17
C VAL A 527 -22.10 13.17 -23.13
N ILE A 528 -22.39 12.42 -22.05
CA ILE A 528 -22.00 11.01 -21.89
C ILE A 528 -22.61 10.14 -23.00
N ARG A 529 -23.91 10.29 -23.30
CA ARG A 529 -24.55 9.52 -24.39
C ARG A 529 -23.96 9.84 -25.75
N SER A 530 -23.76 11.13 -26.06
CA SER A 530 -23.14 11.58 -27.31
C SER A 530 -21.72 11.02 -27.49
N PHE A 531 -20.93 11.00 -26.42
CA PHE A 531 -19.59 10.40 -26.40
C PHE A 531 -19.64 8.88 -26.60
N ALA A 532 -20.47 8.17 -25.83
CA ALA A 532 -20.63 6.71 -25.93
C ALA A 532 -21.09 6.26 -27.33
N THR A 533 -22.02 6.98 -27.97
CA THR A 533 -22.45 6.70 -29.35
C THR A 533 -21.32 6.83 -30.36
N ARG A 534 -20.40 7.80 -30.19
CA ARG A 534 -19.24 7.98 -31.07
C ARG A 534 -18.15 6.94 -30.83
N LEU A 535 -17.92 6.55 -29.58
CA LEU A 535 -17.03 5.46 -29.19
C LEU A 535 -17.49 4.14 -29.83
N GLU A 536 -18.77 3.76 -29.64
CA GLU A 536 -19.37 2.56 -30.24
C GLU A 536 -19.41 2.64 -31.78
N ARG A 537 -19.60 3.82 -32.39
CA ARG A 537 -19.49 3.97 -33.86
C ARG A 537 -18.07 3.65 -34.34
N ARG A 538 -17.02 4.12 -33.64
CA ARG A 538 -15.62 3.78 -33.97
C ARG A 538 -15.36 2.29 -33.80
N ARG A 539 -15.85 1.68 -32.71
CA ARG A 539 -15.77 0.23 -32.46
C ARG A 539 -16.30 -0.58 -33.65
N ASN A 540 -17.50 -0.25 -34.11
CA ASN A 540 -18.14 -0.94 -35.23
C ASN A 540 -17.37 -0.79 -36.55
N ILE A 541 -16.78 0.39 -36.82
CA ILE A 541 -15.91 0.59 -38.00
C ILE A 541 -14.67 -0.33 -37.92
N LEU A 542 -14.00 -0.40 -36.77
CA LEU A 542 -12.80 -1.21 -36.59
C LEU A 542 -13.08 -2.72 -36.64
N ILE A 543 -14.19 -3.17 -36.04
CA ILE A 543 -14.65 -4.57 -36.17
C ILE A 543 -14.98 -4.91 -37.63
N SER A 544 -15.63 -4.00 -38.35
CA SER A 544 -15.98 -4.21 -39.77
C SER A 544 -14.74 -4.26 -40.67
N SER A 545 -13.77 -3.37 -40.44
CA SER A 545 -12.45 -3.37 -41.10
C SER A 545 -11.70 -4.69 -40.86
N ALA A 546 -11.61 -5.14 -39.60
CA ALA A 546 -10.95 -6.41 -39.28
C ALA A 546 -11.64 -7.63 -39.89
N ARG A 547 -12.99 -7.64 -39.96
CA ARG A 547 -13.76 -8.69 -40.66
C ARG A 547 -13.53 -8.67 -42.17
N PHE A 548 -13.54 -7.49 -42.79
CA PHE A 548 -13.30 -7.33 -44.22
C PHE A 548 -11.94 -7.90 -44.63
N TYR A 549 -10.85 -7.51 -43.95
CA TYR A 549 -9.52 -7.99 -44.32
C TYR A 549 -9.29 -9.48 -44.06
N ARG A 550 -9.99 -10.09 -43.09
CA ARG A 550 -9.99 -11.56 -42.94
C ARG A 550 -10.68 -12.25 -44.11
N LEU A 551 -11.87 -11.79 -44.50
CA LEU A 551 -12.63 -12.34 -45.64
C LEU A 551 -11.94 -12.16 -47.00
N VAL A 552 -11.03 -11.18 -47.13
CA VAL A 552 -10.23 -10.96 -48.35
C VAL A 552 -8.93 -11.80 -48.35
N SER A 553 -8.57 -12.41 -47.22
CA SER A 553 -7.39 -13.28 -47.08
C SER A 553 -7.69 -14.78 -47.06
N GLU A 554 -8.97 -15.13 -46.99
CA GLU A 554 -9.52 -16.49 -47.14
C GLU A 554 -9.85 -16.76 -48.61
#